data_AF-A0AAV6ABG0-F1
#
_entry.id   AF-A0AAV6ABG0-F1
#
_cell.length_a   1.000
_cell.length_b   1.000
_cell.length_c   1.000
_cell.angle_alpha   90.00
_cell.angle_beta   90.00
_cell.angle_gamma   90.00
#
_symmetry.space_group_name_H-M   'P 1'
#
loop_
_entity.id
_entity.type
_entity.pdbx_description
1 polymer ?
#
loop_
_entity_poly.entity_id
_entity_poly.type
_entity_poly.pdbx_seq_one_letter_code
_entity_poly.pdbx_strand_id
1 'polypeptide(L)'
;MNAPYERQRLEDIGFMTCMTLTLLGNYAQTGHFGGPLAYTPFNVAAHLVGPELGGLRYDYRRPKHPYCDKFMLAGGHCAPTCYALWMIQGQAMYRKHQATGDSRYRVAPDLAMLPVDALGFRRGAGALKTLLSDQGLTDDPLFAQAKGRGIRALQGHIESTDVTNDVNGGP
;
A
#
# COMPACT_ATOMS: atom_id res chain seq x y z
N MET A 1 16.78 12.88 12.93
CA MET A 1 15.59 12.50 13.72
C MET A 1 15.78 13.05 15.11
N ASN A 2 15.04 14.09 15.51
CA ASN A 2 15.38 14.87 16.70
C ASN A 2 14.38 14.75 17.86
N ALA A 3 13.41 13.84 17.80
CA ALA A 3 12.52 13.55 18.93
C ALA A 3 12.32 12.03 19.10
N PRO A 4 12.45 11.46 20.32
CA PRO A 4 12.21 10.04 20.59
C PRO A 4 10.85 9.52 20.11
N TYR A 5 9.84 10.40 20.12
CA TYR A 5 8.47 10.11 19.69
C TYR A 5 8.34 9.78 18.20
N GLU A 6 9.22 10.34 17.35
CA GLU A 6 9.22 10.06 15.91
C GLU A 6 9.70 8.64 15.62
N ARG A 7 10.67 8.14 16.39
CA ARG A 7 11.19 6.78 16.25
C ARG A 7 10.14 5.72 16.63
N GLN A 8 9.48 5.90 17.78
CA GLN A 8 8.46 4.96 18.23
C GLN A 8 7.31 4.84 17.22
N ARG A 9 6.88 5.96 16.64
CA ARG A 9 5.86 5.95 15.57
C ARG A 9 6.29 5.14 14.34
N LEU A 10 7.56 5.26 13.93
CA LEU A 10 8.10 4.47 12.82
C LEU A 10 8.14 2.98 13.16
N GLU A 11 8.50 2.64 14.40
CA GLU A 11 8.49 1.25 14.89
C GLU A 11 7.07 0.67 14.91
N ASP A 12 6.07 1.43 15.37
CA ASP A 12 4.66 1.04 15.36
C ASP A 12 4.14 0.80 13.93
N ILE A 13 4.48 1.69 12.99
CA ILE A 13 4.12 1.52 11.57
C ILE A 13 4.87 0.32 10.98
N GLY A 14 6.13 0.10 11.36
CA GLY A 14 6.91 -1.08 11.01
C GLY A 14 6.22 -2.36 11.44
N PHE A 15 5.80 -2.44 12.70
CA PHE A 15 5.06 -3.57 13.24
C PHE A 15 3.73 -3.80 12.51
N MET A 16 2.93 -2.75 12.33
CA MET A 16 1.67 -2.83 11.59
C MET A 16 1.88 -3.30 10.14
N THR A 17 2.96 -2.86 9.50
CA THR A 17 3.32 -3.28 8.14
C THR A 17 3.67 -4.76 8.10
N CYS A 18 4.50 -5.25 9.04
CA CYS A 18 4.82 -6.68 9.16
C CYS A 18 3.58 -7.55 9.40
N MET A 19 2.67 -7.10 10.27
CA MET A 19 1.44 -7.84 10.58
C MET A 19 0.47 -7.86 9.40
N THR A 20 0.30 -6.72 8.72
CA THR A 20 -0.54 -6.63 7.52
C THR A 20 0.00 -7.56 6.43
N LEU A 21 1.31 -7.53 6.18
CA LEU A 21 1.99 -8.43 5.24
C LEU A 21 1.76 -9.90 5.60
N THR A 22 1.90 -10.25 6.87
CA THR A 22 1.65 -11.62 7.36
C THR A 22 0.20 -12.05 7.09
N LEU A 23 -0.76 -11.14 7.30
CA LEU A 23 -2.17 -11.39 6.98
C LEU A 23 -2.39 -11.59 5.48
N LEU A 24 -1.73 -10.83 4.60
CA LEU A 24 -1.81 -11.04 3.15
C LEU A 24 -1.40 -12.48 2.78
N GLY A 25 -0.21 -12.90 3.24
CA GLY A 25 0.32 -14.22 2.96
C GLY A 25 -0.54 -15.36 3.54
N ASN A 26 -0.99 -15.20 4.78
CA ASN A 26 -1.85 -16.19 5.44
C ASN A 26 -3.22 -16.30 4.76
N TYR A 27 -3.85 -15.18 4.41
CA TYR A 27 -5.15 -15.20 3.75
C TYR A 27 -5.07 -15.82 2.34
N ALA A 28 -4.01 -15.51 1.59
CA ALA A 28 -3.81 -16.09 0.26
C ALA A 28 -3.26 -17.53 0.29
N GLN A 29 -2.79 -18.01 1.44
CA GLN A 29 -2.08 -19.30 1.58
C GLN A 29 -0.88 -19.43 0.62
N THR A 30 -0.29 -18.29 0.24
CA THR A 30 0.88 -18.19 -0.62
C THR A 30 1.54 -16.83 -0.45
N GLY A 31 2.85 -16.74 -0.67
CA GLY A 31 3.59 -15.50 -0.51
C GLY A 31 5.03 -15.76 -0.11
N HIS A 32 5.80 -14.68 -0.06
CA HIS A 32 7.11 -14.68 0.59
C HIS A 32 6.97 -13.91 1.90
N PHE A 33 7.63 -14.38 2.95
CA PHE A 33 7.61 -13.72 4.26
C PHE A 33 9.00 -13.20 4.63
N GLY A 34 10.04 -14.06 4.53
CA GLY A 34 11.39 -13.76 5.00
C GLY A 34 11.96 -12.43 4.48
N GLY A 35 12.18 -12.32 3.17
CA GLY A 35 12.66 -11.09 2.53
C GLY A 35 11.79 -9.87 2.85
N PRO A 36 10.49 -9.87 2.54
CA PRO A 36 9.62 -8.74 2.82
C PRO A 36 9.60 -8.28 4.29
N LEU A 37 9.57 -9.20 5.26
CA LEU A 37 9.62 -8.86 6.69
C LEU A 37 10.97 -8.21 7.04
N ALA A 38 12.08 -8.78 6.56
CA ALA A 38 13.42 -8.25 6.81
C ALA A 38 13.62 -6.84 6.22
N TYR A 39 13.03 -6.54 5.05
CA TYR A 39 13.11 -5.22 4.43
C TYR A 39 12.12 -4.19 4.98
N THR A 40 11.16 -4.59 5.82
CA THR A 40 10.10 -3.68 6.28
C THR A 40 10.63 -2.43 7.01
N PRO A 41 11.62 -2.52 7.92
CA PRO A 41 12.19 -1.31 8.55
C PRO A 41 12.77 -0.33 7.54
N PHE A 42 13.49 -0.83 6.53
CA PHE A 42 14.05 -0.01 5.46
C PHE A 42 12.93 0.60 4.59
N ASN A 43 11.93 -0.18 4.21
CA ASN A 43 10.79 0.27 3.42
C ASN A 43 10.02 1.40 4.13
N VAL A 44 9.72 1.22 5.43
CA VAL A 44 9.03 2.24 6.25
C VAL A 44 9.87 3.50 6.39
N ALA A 45 11.16 3.35 6.72
CA ALA A 45 12.06 4.49 6.83
C ALA A 45 12.14 5.27 5.51
N ALA A 46 12.40 4.58 4.40
CA ALA A 46 12.49 5.19 3.08
C ALA A 46 11.23 6.00 2.72
N HIS A 47 10.03 5.53 3.06
CA HIS A 47 8.81 6.24 2.71
C HIS A 47 8.44 7.37 3.69
N LEU A 48 8.81 7.31 4.97
CA LEU A 48 8.21 8.19 5.98
C LEU A 48 9.14 9.21 6.61
N VAL A 49 10.46 9.01 6.58
CA VAL A 49 11.39 9.92 7.30
C VAL A 49 11.66 11.22 6.55
N GLY A 50 11.33 11.26 5.25
CA GLY A 50 11.49 12.43 4.39
C GLY A 50 12.94 12.67 3.92
N PRO A 51 13.13 13.51 2.89
CA PRO A 51 14.42 13.70 2.21
C PRO A 51 15.51 14.29 3.11
N GLU A 52 15.16 15.13 4.09
CA GLU A 52 16.11 15.70 5.06
C GLU A 52 16.79 14.63 5.94
N LEU A 53 16.22 13.42 5.99
CA LEU A 53 16.73 12.29 6.76
C LEU A 53 17.10 11.10 5.86
N GLY A 54 17.25 11.33 4.55
CA GLY A 54 17.61 10.29 3.58
C GLY A 54 16.44 9.41 3.12
N GLY A 55 15.20 9.79 3.42
CA GLY A 55 13.99 9.18 2.87
C GLY A 55 13.65 9.71 1.47
N LEU A 56 12.63 9.13 0.86
CA LEU A 56 12.11 9.51 -0.44
C LEU A 56 11.41 10.87 -0.38
N ARG A 57 11.67 11.71 -1.37
CA ARG A 57 10.79 12.82 -1.75
C ARG A 57 9.70 12.29 -2.68
N TYR A 58 8.54 11.94 -2.14
CA TYR A 58 7.38 11.57 -2.95
C TYR A 58 6.05 12.04 -2.36
N ASP A 59 5.00 12.04 -3.20
CA ASP A 59 3.61 12.26 -2.78
C ASP A 59 2.77 11.04 -3.16
N TYR A 60 2.27 10.31 -2.15
CA TYR A 60 1.38 9.16 -2.33
C TYR A 60 0.16 9.47 -3.20
N ARG A 61 -0.34 10.72 -3.19
CA ARG A 61 -1.49 11.16 -3.99
C ARG A 61 -1.12 11.51 -5.43
N ARG A 62 0.18 11.68 -5.72
CA ARG A 62 0.71 12.12 -7.02
C ARG A 62 2.00 11.35 -7.33
N PRO A 63 1.94 10.01 -7.42
CA PRO A 63 3.14 9.17 -7.54
C PRO A 63 3.99 9.49 -8.78
N LYS A 64 3.37 9.96 -9.87
CA LYS A 64 4.04 10.31 -11.13
C LYS A 64 4.50 11.77 -11.21
N HIS A 65 4.58 12.48 -10.09
CA HIS A 65 5.03 13.86 -10.13
C HIS A 65 6.51 13.93 -10.59
N PRO A 66 6.88 14.80 -11.57
CA PRO A 66 8.20 14.75 -12.22
C PRO A 66 9.41 14.90 -11.30
N TYR A 67 9.23 15.59 -10.16
CA TYR A 67 10.28 15.80 -9.17
C TYR A 67 10.28 14.77 -8.04
N CYS A 68 9.41 13.76 -8.09
CA CYS A 68 9.44 12.68 -7.10
C CYS A 68 10.59 11.73 -7.36
N ASP A 69 11.22 11.28 -6.28
CA ASP A 69 12.25 10.25 -6.33
C ASP A 69 11.67 8.96 -6.89
N LYS A 70 12.51 8.24 -7.63
CA LYS A 70 12.14 6.95 -8.22
C LYS A 70 12.43 5.82 -7.24
N PHE A 71 11.45 4.97 -7.01
CA PHE A 71 11.58 3.81 -6.13
C PHE A 71 11.48 2.51 -6.93
N MET A 72 12.48 1.65 -6.80
CA MET A 72 12.49 0.31 -7.39
C MET A 72 12.86 -0.71 -6.31
N LEU A 73 11.94 -1.64 -6.03
CA LEU A 73 12.24 -2.81 -5.22
C LEU A 73 12.69 -3.96 -6.15
N ALA A 74 13.99 -4.10 -6.37
CA ALA A 74 14.55 -5.08 -7.30
C ALA A 74 14.16 -6.54 -6.97
N GLY A 75 14.09 -6.87 -5.68
CA GLY A 75 13.58 -8.17 -5.22
C GLY A 75 12.06 -8.22 -5.30
N GLY A 76 11.49 -8.48 -6.48
CA GLY A 76 10.03 -8.43 -6.69
C GLY A 76 9.22 -9.30 -5.71
N HIS A 77 9.76 -10.43 -5.26
CA HIS A 77 9.13 -11.26 -4.22
C HIS A 77 8.98 -10.56 -2.86
N CYS A 78 9.70 -9.45 -2.63
CA CYS A 78 9.59 -8.60 -1.46
C CYS A 78 8.47 -7.56 -1.57
N ALA A 79 7.80 -7.41 -2.71
CA ALA A 79 6.72 -6.44 -2.93
C ALA A 79 5.59 -6.43 -1.86
N PRO A 80 5.25 -7.54 -1.16
CA PRO A 80 4.25 -7.52 -0.10
C PRO A 80 4.51 -6.48 1.01
N THR A 81 5.77 -6.12 1.30
CA THR A 81 6.07 -5.06 2.29
C THR A 81 5.59 -3.69 1.82
N CYS A 82 5.70 -3.41 0.52
CA CYS A 82 5.22 -2.17 -0.07
C CYS A 82 3.70 -2.11 -0.05
N TYR A 83 2.99 -3.18 -0.44
CA TYR A 83 1.52 -3.18 -0.39
C TYR A 83 1.00 -2.95 1.01
N ALA A 84 1.56 -3.65 2.01
CA ALA A 84 1.16 -3.50 3.40
C ALA A 84 1.32 -2.06 3.88
N LEU A 85 2.47 -1.42 3.62
CA LEU A 85 2.72 -0.03 4.00
C LEU A 85 1.80 0.93 3.24
N TRP A 86 1.60 0.73 1.94
CA TRP A 86 0.76 1.57 1.11
C TRP A 86 -0.73 1.47 1.44
N MET A 87 -1.21 0.31 1.89
CA MET A 87 -2.56 0.15 2.45
C MET A 87 -2.72 0.94 3.75
N ILE A 88 -1.73 0.91 4.63
CA ILE A 88 -1.73 1.69 5.88
C ILE A 88 -1.77 3.19 5.57
N GLN A 89 -0.93 3.66 4.65
CA GLN A 89 -0.92 5.07 4.21
C GLN A 89 -2.25 5.47 3.57
N GLY A 90 -2.77 4.68 2.63
CA GLY A 90 -4.04 4.95 1.97
C GLY A 90 -5.20 5.01 2.95
N GLN A 91 -5.23 4.09 3.93
CA GLN A 91 -6.26 4.09 4.97
C GLN A 91 -6.15 5.29 5.91
N ALA A 92 -4.93 5.72 6.24
CA ALA A 92 -4.73 6.92 7.06
C ALA A 92 -5.27 8.17 6.35
N MET A 93 -4.96 8.32 5.06
CA MET A 93 -5.46 9.42 4.22
C MET A 93 -6.98 9.37 4.07
N TYR A 94 -7.53 8.19 3.78
CA TYR A 94 -8.98 7.98 3.67
C TYR A 94 -9.70 8.39 4.97
N ARG A 95 -9.27 7.87 6.12
CA ARG A 95 -9.87 8.18 7.43
C ARG A 95 -9.77 9.66 7.75
N LYS A 96 -8.63 10.29 7.47
CA LYS A 96 -8.43 11.71 7.73
C LYS A 96 -9.33 12.57 6.84
N HIS A 97 -9.45 12.26 5.55
CA HIS A 97 -10.37 12.94 4.64
C HIS A 97 -11.83 12.79 5.10
N GLN A 98 -12.26 11.59 5.49
CA GLN A 98 -13.62 11.37 6.01
C GLN A 98 -13.90 12.16 7.29
N ALA A 99 -12.91 12.26 8.18
CA ALA A 99 -13.06 12.97 9.44
C ALA A 99 -13.06 14.50 9.29
N THR A 100 -12.35 15.05 8.30
CA THR A 100 -12.14 16.52 8.20
C THR A 100 -12.73 17.16 6.96
N GLY A 101 -13.07 16.40 5.93
CA GLY A 101 -13.46 16.92 4.60
C GLY A 101 -12.33 17.66 3.85
N ASP A 102 -11.10 17.61 4.37
CA ASP A 102 -9.99 18.38 3.81
C ASP A 102 -9.38 17.67 2.60
N SER A 103 -9.46 18.34 1.44
CA SER A 103 -9.02 17.82 0.15
C SER A 103 -7.53 17.46 0.10
N ARG A 104 -6.70 17.97 1.02
CA ARG A 104 -5.30 17.54 1.16
C ARG A 104 -5.18 16.06 1.51
N TYR A 105 -6.17 15.44 2.13
CA TYR A 105 -6.15 14.02 2.42
C TYR A 105 -6.84 13.17 1.35
N ARG A 106 -7.41 13.79 0.33
CA ARG A 106 -8.08 13.08 -0.76
C ARG A 106 -7.06 12.35 -1.63
N VAL A 107 -7.27 11.05 -1.81
CA VAL A 107 -6.57 10.22 -2.78
C VAL A 107 -7.58 9.82 -3.87
N ALA A 108 -7.17 9.86 -5.14
CA ALA A 108 -8.04 9.41 -6.22
C ALA A 108 -8.38 7.91 -6.06
N PRO A 109 -9.63 7.47 -6.28
CA PRO A 109 -10.03 6.09 -5.99
C PRO A 109 -9.21 5.04 -6.74
N ASP A 110 -8.83 5.29 -7.98
CA ASP A 110 -8.00 4.43 -8.84
C ASP A 110 -6.53 4.36 -8.40
N LEU A 111 -6.06 5.40 -7.70
CA LEU A 111 -4.71 5.47 -7.14
C LEU A 111 -4.62 4.83 -5.76
N ALA A 112 -5.64 5.03 -4.92
CA ALA A 112 -5.63 4.56 -3.53
C ALA A 112 -5.35 3.05 -3.45
N MET A 113 -4.51 2.68 -2.49
CA MET A 113 -4.38 1.31 -2.02
C MET A 113 -4.99 1.25 -0.63
N LEU A 114 -6.06 0.47 -0.48
CA LEU A 114 -6.87 0.39 0.74
C LEU A 114 -6.84 -1.03 1.32
N PRO A 115 -7.21 -1.24 2.60
CA PRO A 115 -7.22 -2.57 3.19
C PRO A 115 -8.05 -3.60 2.43
N VAL A 116 -9.11 -3.18 1.72
CA VAL A 116 -9.91 -4.08 0.88
C VAL A 116 -9.10 -4.71 -0.27
N ASP A 117 -8.03 -4.05 -0.72
CA ASP A 117 -7.13 -4.56 -1.76
C ASP A 117 -6.30 -5.75 -1.28
N ALA A 118 -6.27 -6.03 0.03
CA ALA A 118 -5.69 -7.27 0.57
C ALA A 118 -6.33 -8.52 -0.04
N LEU A 119 -7.61 -8.46 -0.40
CA LEU A 119 -8.32 -9.53 -1.09
C LEU A 119 -7.80 -9.77 -2.51
N GLY A 120 -7.06 -8.83 -3.09
CA GLY A 120 -6.44 -8.95 -4.40
C GLY A 120 -5.07 -9.61 -4.39
N PHE A 121 -4.50 -9.89 -3.21
CA PHE A 121 -3.20 -10.51 -3.11
C PHE A 121 -3.17 -11.90 -3.72
N ARG A 122 -2.21 -12.11 -4.64
CA ARG A 122 -2.02 -13.36 -5.41
C ARG A 122 -3.24 -13.75 -6.24
N ARG A 123 -4.06 -12.77 -6.67
CA ARG A 123 -5.23 -12.99 -7.52
C ARG A 123 -5.17 -12.13 -8.78
N GLY A 124 -5.51 -12.74 -9.91
CA GLY A 124 -5.64 -12.02 -11.18
C GLY A 124 -6.90 -11.17 -11.22
N ALA A 125 -6.86 -10.06 -11.99
CA ALA A 125 -7.98 -9.12 -12.11
C ALA A 125 -9.30 -9.78 -12.56
N GLY A 126 -9.25 -10.85 -13.35
CA GLY A 126 -10.43 -11.60 -13.76
C GLY A 126 -11.22 -12.19 -12.58
N ALA A 127 -10.52 -12.81 -11.62
CA ALA A 127 -11.14 -13.42 -10.44
C ALA A 127 -11.76 -12.36 -9.50
N LEU A 128 -11.21 -11.14 -9.47
CA LEU A 128 -11.69 -10.07 -8.61
C LEU A 128 -13.00 -9.43 -9.09
N LYS A 129 -13.36 -9.60 -10.36
CA LYS A 129 -14.61 -9.06 -10.91
C LYS A 129 -15.85 -9.64 -10.23
N THR A 130 -15.78 -10.90 -9.82
CA THR A 130 -16.93 -11.63 -9.25
C THR A 130 -16.72 -12.06 -7.81
N LEU A 131 -15.53 -11.84 -7.23
CA LEU A 131 -15.15 -12.29 -5.88
C LEU A 131 -16.21 -11.98 -4.82
N LEU A 132 -16.76 -10.75 -4.82
CA LEU A 132 -17.79 -10.35 -3.86
C LEU A 132 -19.19 -10.79 -4.29
N SER A 133 -19.53 -10.67 -5.59
CA SER A 133 -20.87 -10.98 -6.08
C SER A 133 -21.21 -12.46 -6.00
N ASP A 134 -20.24 -13.34 -6.25
CA ASP A 134 -20.42 -14.79 -6.18
C ASP A 134 -20.75 -15.26 -4.76
N GLN A 135 -20.43 -14.44 -3.76
CA GLN A 135 -20.71 -14.69 -2.34
C GLN A 135 -21.88 -13.85 -1.81
N GLY A 136 -22.54 -13.04 -2.65
CA GLY A 136 -23.60 -12.13 -2.23
C GLY A 136 -23.12 -10.96 -1.36
N LEU A 137 -21.84 -10.61 -1.42
CA LEU A 137 -21.18 -9.62 -0.56
C LEU A 137 -21.00 -8.24 -1.22
N THR A 138 -21.54 -8.02 -2.41
CA THR A 138 -21.35 -6.77 -3.19
C THR A 138 -21.75 -5.50 -2.43
N ASP A 139 -22.83 -5.56 -1.66
CA ASP A 139 -23.36 -4.43 -0.88
C ASP A 139 -23.09 -4.56 0.63
N ASP A 140 -22.25 -5.51 1.04
CA ASP A 140 -21.89 -5.64 2.45
C ASP A 140 -21.07 -4.41 2.92
N PRO A 141 -21.43 -3.79 4.06
CA PRO A 141 -20.73 -2.61 4.57
C PRO A 141 -19.22 -2.79 4.77
N LEU A 142 -18.75 -4.01 5.05
CA LEU A 142 -17.33 -4.30 5.22
C LEU A 142 -16.52 -4.08 3.93
N PHE A 143 -17.17 -4.20 2.77
CA PHE A 143 -16.54 -4.01 1.45
C PHE A 143 -16.91 -2.68 0.79
N ALA A 144 -17.49 -1.73 1.54
CA ALA A 144 -17.87 -0.42 1.02
C ALA A 144 -16.73 0.31 0.28
N GLN A 145 -15.47 0.09 0.72
CA GLN A 145 -14.29 0.67 0.06
C GLN A 145 -14.01 0.11 -1.34
N ALA A 146 -14.52 -1.07 -1.69
CA ALA A 146 -14.43 -1.62 -3.05
C ALA A 146 -15.50 -1.05 -3.99
N LYS A 147 -16.56 -0.44 -3.47
CA LYS A 147 -17.68 0.03 -4.29
C LYS A 147 -17.22 1.13 -5.25
N GLY A 148 -17.51 0.96 -6.54
CA GLY A 148 -17.14 1.89 -7.62
C GLY A 148 -15.69 1.81 -8.09
N ARG A 149 -14.74 1.40 -7.23
CA ARG A 149 -13.31 1.28 -7.59
C ARG A 149 -12.82 -0.16 -7.80
N GLY A 150 -13.59 -1.14 -7.35
CA GLY A 150 -13.20 -2.56 -7.34
C GLY A 150 -12.11 -2.88 -6.31
N ILE A 151 -11.57 -4.09 -6.42
CA ILE A 151 -10.43 -4.58 -5.63
C ILE A 151 -9.22 -4.61 -6.56
N ARG A 152 -8.09 -4.02 -6.14
CA ARG A 152 -6.85 -4.02 -6.92
C ARG A 152 -6.24 -5.42 -6.94
N ALA A 153 -5.89 -5.92 -8.11
CA ALA A 153 -5.08 -7.14 -8.24
C ALA A 153 -3.63 -6.85 -7.79
N LEU A 154 -3.07 -7.71 -6.95
CA LEU A 154 -1.70 -7.59 -6.44
C LEU A 154 -0.97 -8.91 -6.69
N GLN A 155 0.04 -8.90 -7.56
CA GLN A 155 0.74 -10.12 -7.95
C GLN A 155 1.63 -10.67 -6.83
N GLY A 156 2.26 -9.78 -6.05
CA GLY A 156 3.20 -10.18 -4.99
C GLY A 156 4.53 -10.72 -5.52
N HIS A 157 4.92 -10.28 -6.71
CA HIS A 157 6.23 -10.52 -7.33
C HIS A 157 6.64 -9.27 -8.13
N ILE A 158 7.45 -9.44 -9.18
CA ILE A 158 7.80 -8.34 -10.08
C ILE A 158 6.54 -7.79 -10.76
N GLU A 159 6.22 -6.52 -10.52
CA GLU A 159 5.16 -5.78 -11.19
C GLU A 159 5.41 -4.27 -11.10
N SER A 160 4.77 -3.50 -11.98
CA SER A 160 4.64 -2.05 -11.83
C SER A 160 3.43 -1.73 -10.96
N THR A 161 3.61 -0.82 -10.00
CA THR A 161 2.52 -0.36 -9.13
C THR A 161 2.63 1.14 -8.95
N ASP A 162 1.60 1.86 -9.40
CA ASP A 162 1.57 3.32 -9.40
C ASP A 162 1.25 3.89 -8.01
N VAL A 163 2.10 3.61 -7.01
CA VAL A 163 2.01 4.22 -5.67
C VAL A 163 3.28 4.99 -5.31
N THR A 164 4.37 4.71 -6.00
CA THR A 164 5.58 5.53 -6.05
C THR A 164 5.90 5.85 -7.52
N ASN A 165 6.84 6.77 -7.76
CA ASN A 165 7.36 7.00 -9.11
C ASN A 165 8.20 5.77 -9.49
N ASP A 166 7.59 4.79 -10.13
CA ASP A 166 8.30 3.59 -10.56
C ASP A 166 9.18 3.88 -11.78
N VAL A 167 10.13 3.00 -12.03
CA VAL A 167 11.06 3.11 -13.16
C VAL A 167 10.50 2.57 -14.49
N ASN A 168 9.34 1.92 -14.43
CA ASN A 168 8.79 1.11 -15.52
C ASN A 168 7.54 1.72 -16.18
N GLY A 169 6.97 2.79 -15.62
CA GLY A 169 5.85 3.52 -16.23
C GLY A 169 6.32 4.78 -16.93
N GLY A 170 6.40 4.74 -18.27
CA GLY A 170 6.49 5.94 -19.10
C GLY A 170 5.32 6.90 -18.85
N PRO A 171 5.44 8.17 -19.29
CA PRO A 171 4.41 9.20 -19.13
C PRO A 171 3.06 8.81 -19.77
#